data_AF-A0AAJ0H333-F1
#
_entry.id   AF-A0AAJ0H333-F1
#
_cell.length_a   1.000
_cell.length_b   1.000
_cell.length_c   1.000
_cell.angle_alpha   90.00
_cell.angle_beta   90.00
_cell.angle_gamma   90.00
#
_symmetry.space_group_name_H-M   'P 1'
#
loop_
_entity.id
_entity.type
_entity.pdbx_description
1 polymer ?
#
loop_
_entity_poly.entity_id
_entity_poly.type
_entity_poly.pdbx_seq_one_letter_code
_entity_poly.pdbx_strand_id
1 'polypeptide(L)'
;MRLRAGQVVLAGVALLGAVHGQAYYGSVHAELEACDGDNFVRLGCFGGFADAARDYFTFRPQGFDEVKPSHSFPGYDPGSALNNTVTPLDCARACRGFGYKFAALVSATCTCGTQLPDGLSDGGTCDVPCPGDARQTCGGAEDAVVMVDPTYAASDQVPPSPSNPTVAAYYQYLGCFNLDMRHEFPIEDQRATQLVQDIDACFNLCAGMGYPLVHGSAAG
;
A
#
# COMPACT_ATOMS: atom_id res chain seq x y z
N MET A 1 -0.19 -18.14 33.27
CA MET A 1 1.09 -18.35 33.96
C MET A 1 2.19 -18.17 32.92
N ARG A 2 3.08 -17.19 33.11
CA ARG A 2 4.18 -16.84 32.19
C ARG A 2 5.24 -17.95 32.18
N LEU A 3 5.98 -18.08 31.07
CA LEU A 3 7.41 -18.42 31.07
C LEU A 3 8.09 -17.83 29.82
N ARG A 4 9.16 -17.04 30.06
CA ARG A 4 10.11 -16.47 29.08
C ARG A 4 11.39 -17.30 29.08
N ALA A 5 12.05 -17.41 27.92
CA ALA A 5 13.50 -17.43 27.64
C ALA A 5 13.74 -18.26 26.35
N GLY A 6 14.60 -17.90 25.39
CA GLY A 6 15.63 -16.85 25.35
C GLY A 6 16.14 -16.64 23.91
N GLN A 7 16.86 -15.54 23.73
CA GLN A 7 17.48 -15.11 22.49
C GLN A 7 18.72 -15.94 22.14
N VAL A 8 18.98 -16.14 20.84
CA VAL A 8 20.31 -16.42 20.30
C VAL A 8 20.57 -15.47 19.14
N VAL A 9 21.65 -14.70 19.26
CA VAL A 9 22.22 -13.80 18.26
C VAL A 9 23.22 -14.59 17.41
N LEU A 10 23.16 -14.45 16.08
CA LEU A 10 24.28 -14.78 15.19
C LEU A 10 24.50 -13.62 14.21
N ALA A 11 25.69 -13.03 14.31
CA ALA A 11 26.17 -11.93 13.50
C ALA A 11 26.69 -12.43 12.14
N GLY A 12 26.31 -11.76 11.06
CA GLY A 12 26.94 -11.86 9.74
C GLY A 12 27.30 -10.46 9.26
N VAL A 13 28.58 -10.23 8.99
CA VAL A 13 29.14 -8.95 8.54
C VAL A 13 28.89 -8.79 7.04
N ALA A 14 28.19 -7.73 6.64
CA ALA A 14 28.16 -7.23 5.27
C ALA A 14 28.27 -5.69 5.27
N LEU A 15 29.02 -5.18 4.30
CA LEU A 15 29.57 -3.83 4.21
C LEU A 15 28.53 -2.73 3.97
N LEU A 16 28.85 -1.55 4.52
CA LEU A 16 28.22 -0.22 4.44
C LEU A 16 27.24 0.04 3.27
N GLY A 17 25.97 0.06 3.65
CA GLY A 17 24.91 0.93 3.14
C GLY A 17 23.79 0.86 4.17
N ALA A 18 23.63 1.88 5.01
CA ALA A 18 22.61 1.88 6.06
C ALA A 18 21.23 2.12 5.43
N VAL A 19 20.63 1.07 4.87
CA VAL A 19 19.20 1.04 4.59
C VAL A 19 18.53 0.45 5.85
N HIS A 20 18.12 1.32 6.77
CA HIS A 20 17.35 0.91 7.94
C HIS A 20 15.88 0.71 7.51
N GLY A 21 15.55 -0.46 6.99
CA GLY A 21 14.16 -0.86 6.74
C GLY A 21 13.70 -1.85 7.81
N GLN A 22 12.76 -1.47 8.66
CA GLN A 22 11.98 -2.42 9.48
C GLN A 22 10.50 -2.16 9.19
N ALA A 23 9.91 -2.97 8.31
CA ALA A 23 8.47 -3.01 8.04
C ALA A 23 7.75 -3.77 9.15
N TYR A 24 6.47 -3.44 9.37
CA TYR A 24 5.58 -4.16 10.27
C TYR A 24 5.68 -5.70 10.07
N TYR A 25 6.06 -6.39 11.14
CA TYR A 25 6.53 -7.78 11.18
C TYR A 25 5.42 -8.85 11.11
N GLY A 26 4.19 -8.46 10.72
CA GLY A 26 3.01 -9.33 10.78
C GLY A 26 2.52 -9.82 9.41
N SER A 27 2.10 -8.88 8.55
CA SER A 27 1.67 -9.21 7.18
C SER A 27 2.87 -9.24 6.24
N VAL A 28 3.62 -8.17 6.06
CA VAL A 28 4.67 -8.10 5.01
C VAL A 28 5.74 -9.19 5.11
N HIS A 29 6.24 -9.57 6.29
CA HIS A 29 7.24 -10.65 6.38
C HIS A 29 6.63 -12.03 6.13
N ALA A 30 5.48 -12.33 6.74
CA ALA A 30 4.75 -13.57 6.48
C ALA A 30 4.29 -13.66 5.02
N GLU A 31 3.90 -12.54 4.42
CA GLU A 31 3.55 -12.40 3.00
C GLU A 31 4.78 -12.62 2.14
N LEU A 32 5.94 -12.02 2.46
CA LEU A 32 7.18 -12.24 1.73
C LEU A 32 7.66 -13.69 1.83
N GLU A 33 7.51 -14.33 3.00
CA GLU A 33 7.79 -15.76 3.17
C GLU A 33 6.77 -16.64 2.42
N ALA A 34 5.49 -16.25 2.37
CA ALA A 34 4.44 -16.96 1.64
C ALA A 34 4.50 -16.75 0.12
N CYS A 35 5.06 -15.63 -0.34
CA CYS A 35 5.07 -15.19 -1.74
C CYS A 35 6.45 -15.35 -2.42
N ASP A 36 7.37 -16.15 -1.87
CA ASP A 36 8.73 -16.37 -2.41
C ASP A 36 9.57 -15.07 -2.54
N GLY A 37 9.33 -14.08 -1.67
CA GLY A 37 10.15 -12.87 -1.53
C GLY A 37 9.76 -11.67 -2.40
N ASP A 38 10.73 -10.78 -2.64
CA ASP A 38 10.56 -9.53 -3.40
C ASP A 38 10.62 -9.76 -4.92
N ASN A 39 9.62 -10.44 -5.46
CA ASN A 39 9.48 -10.71 -6.89
C ASN A 39 8.78 -9.57 -7.67
N PHE A 40 8.78 -8.34 -7.14
CA PHE A 40 8.16 -7.19 -7.80
C PHE A 40 8.81 -6.87 -9.14
N VAL A 41 7.98 -6.50 -10.11
CA VAL A 41 8.43 -6.11 -11.45
C VAL A 41 8.28 -4.61 -11.61
N ARG A 42 9.36 -3.93 -12.00
CA ARG A 42 9.30 -2.52 -12.41
C ARG A 42 8.70 -2.44 -13.80
N LEU A 43 7.54 -1.83 -13.93
CA LEU A 43 6.84 -1.70 -15.21
C LEU A 43 7.42 -0.60 -16.09
N GLY A 44 7.93 0.48 -15.50
CA GLY A 44 8.46 1.61 -16.27
C GLY A 44 8.37 2.94 -15.55
N CYS A 45 8.62 4.00 -16.32
CA CYS A 45 8.35 5.38 -15.96
C CYS A 45 7.19 5.91 -16.82
N PHE A 46 6.03 6.13 -16.21
CA PHE A 46 4.82 6.50 -16.91
C PHE A 46 4.63 8.02 -16.91
N GLY A 47 4.46 8.58 -18.11
CA GLY A 47 4.26 10.02 -18.32
C GLY A 47 2.85 10.49 -17.99
N GLY A 48 2.70 11.68 -17.40
CA GLY A 48 1.39 12.28 -17.09
C GLY A 48 0.55 11.46 -16.10
N PHE A 49 1.23 10.69 -15.24
CA PHE A 49 0.61 9.73 -14.34
C PHE A 49 -0.27 10.39 -13.29
N ALA A 50 0.18 11.51 -12.71
CA ALA A 50 -0.53 12.20 -11.63
C ALA A 50 -1.96 12.59 -12.02
N ASP A 51 -2.18 12.99 -13.27
CA ASP A 51 -3.50 13.29 -13.82
C ASP A 51 -4.25 12.02 -14.27
N ALA A 52 -3.58 11.15 -15.03
CA ALA A 52 -4.23 10.01 -15.67
C ALA A 52 -4.62 8.88 -14.70
N ALA A 53 -3.91 8.75 -13.57
CA ALA A 53 -4.04 7.62 -12.65
C ALA A 53 -4.51 7.99 -11.24
N ARG A 54 -4.87 9.26 -11.00
CA ARG A 54 -5.32 9.74 -9.69
C ARG A 54 -6.45 8.89 -9.10
N ASP A 55 -7.42 8.52 -9.91
CA ASP A 55 -8.60 7.75 -9.47
C ASP A 55 -8.31 6.24 -9.32
N TYR A 56 -7.13 5.77 -9.73
CA TYR A 56 -6.71 4.38 -9.63
C TYR A 56 -5.71 4.15 -8.49
N PHE A 57 -4.97 5.20 -8.11
CA PHE A 57 -3.94 5.18 -7.06
C PHE A 57 -4.35 6.07 -5.89
N THR A 58 -5.47 5.71 -5.28
CA THR A 58 -6.15 6.51 -4.24
C THR A 58 -5.65 6.23 -2.83
N PHE A 59 -4.84 5.18 -2.65
CA PHE A 59 -4.28 4.82 -1.36
C PHE A 59 -2.85 5.36 -1.19
N ARG A 60 -2.61 6.13 -0.13
CA ARG A 60 -1.27 6.62 0.22
C ARG A 60 -0.83 6.02 1.55
N PRO A 61 0.10 5.05 1.56
CA PRO A 61 0.59 4.55 2.83
C PRO A 61 1.34 5.69 3.55
N GLN A 62 1.02 5.88 4.82
CA GLN A 62 1.67 6.87 5.68
C GLN A 62 2.59 6.16 6.67
N GLY A 63 3.72 6.79 6.96
CA GLY A 63 4.56 6.38 8.09
C GLY A 63 3.86 6.64 9.42
N PHE A 64 4.45 6.16 10.51
CA PHE A 64 3.93 6.44 11.84
C PHE A 64 4.21 7.84 12.30
N ASP A 65 3.21 8.38 12.97
CA ASP A 65 3.26 9.64 13.67
C ASP A 65 3.10 9.37 15.16
N GLU A 66 4.21 9.48 15.91
CA GLU A 66 4.24 9.34 17.38
C GLU A 66 3.32 10.33 18.09
N VAL A 67 3.11 11.50 17.49
CA VAL A 67 2.26 12.57 18.02
C VAL A 67 0.79 12.27 17.69
N LYS A 68 0.53 11.53 16.61
CA LYS A 68 -0.82 11.19 16.14
C LYS A 68 -0.90 9.72 15.69
N PRO A 69 -0.99 8.77 16.62
CA PRO A 69 -1.11 7.35 16.28
C PRO A 69 -2.34 7.02 15.41
N SER A 70 -3.38 7.86 15.41
CA SER A 70 -4.53 7.74 14.49
C SER A 70 -4.18 8.04 13.03
N HIS A 71 -3.09 8.74 12.76
CA HIS A 71 -2.55 8.99 11.41
C HIS A 71 -1.66 7.83 10.95
N SER A 72 -1.38 6.91 11.86
CA SER A 72 -0.58 5.72 11.60
C SER A 72 -1.51 4.58 11.22
N PHE A 73 -1.18 3.88 10.15
CA PHE A 73 -2.08 2.93 9.54
C PHE A 73 -2.38 1.72 10.46
N PRO A 74 -3.60 1.12 10.40
CA PRO A 74 -3.94 -0.12 11.09
C PRO A 74 -2.84 -1.18 11.06
N GLY A 75 -2.44 -1.67 12.24
CA GLY A 75 -1.34 -2.62 12.34
C GLY A 75 0.02 -1.96 12.15
N TYR A 76 0.28 -0.85 12.84
CA TYR A 76 1.62 -0.28 12.93
C TYR A 76 2.27 -0.66 14.28
N ASP A 77 3.57 -0.96 14.27
CA ASP A 77 4.39 -1.27 15.46
C ASP A 77 5.24 -0.05 15.83
N PRO A 78 5.18 0.51 17.06
CA PRO A 78 6.03 1.61 17.52
C PRO A 78 7.55 1.40 17.36
N GLY A 79 8.03 0.21 17.00
CA GLY A 79 9.42 -0.05 16.58
C GLY A 79 9.72 0.06 15.08
N SER A 80 8.72 0.29 14.21
CA SER A 80 8.86 0.23 12.74
C SER A 80 9.21 1.59 12.13
N ALA A 81 10.49 1.81 11.83
CA ALA A 81 10.93 2.99 11.08
C ALA A 81 10.67 2.87 9.55
N LEU A 82 9.60 2.17 9.13
CA LEU A 82 9.31 1.98 7.71
C LEU A 82 8.90 3.31 7.09
N ASN A 83 9.74 3.81 6.20
CA ASN A 83 9.38 4.91 5.32
C ASN A 83 9.12 4.35 3.92
N ASN A 84 7.85 4.11 3.61
CA ASN A 84 7.37 3.55 2.34
C ASN A 84 7.61 4.48 1.13
N THR A 85 8.20 5.65 1.33
CA THR A 85 8.49 6.65 0.27
C THR A 85 9.97 6.68 -0.14
N VAL A 86 10.82 5.87 0.49
CA VAL A 86 12.28 6.02 0.33
C VAL A 86 12.88 5.28 -0.86
N THR A 87 12.24 4.22 -1.36
CA THR A 87 12.61 3.52 -2.60
C THR A 87 11.39 2.91 -3.29
N PRO A 88 11.46 2.55 -4.59
CA PRO A 88 10.37 1.85 -5.27
C PRO A 88 10.04 0.49 -4.65
N LEU A 89 11.04 -0.22 -4.15
CA LEU A 89 10.83 -1.51 -3.49
C LEU A 89 10.10 -1.35 -2.16
N ASP A 90 10.45 -0.35 -1.36
CA ASP A 90 9.78 -0.10 -0.08
C ASP A 90 8.33 0.33 -0.27
N CYS A 91 8.05 1.12 -1.31
CA CYS A 91 6.68 1.45 -1.69
C CYS A 91 5.90 0.20 -2.14
N ALA A 92 6.51 -0.66 -2.98
CA ALA A 92 5.88 -1.90 -3.44
C ALA A 92 5.55 -2.86 -2.30
N ARG A 93 6.48 -3.05 -1.36
CA ARG A 93 6.26 -3.85 -0.14
C ARG A 93 5.12 -3.30 0.71
N ALA A 94 5.06 -1.98 0.89
CA ALA A 94 3.97 -1.34 1.63
C ALA A 94 2.62 -1.58 0.94
N CYS A 95 2.54 -1.38 -0.37
CA CYS A 95 1.31 -1.62 -1.14
C CYS A 95 0.86 -3.09 -1.06
N ARG A 96 1.78 -4.06 -1.25
CA ARG A 96 1.49 -5.50 -1.06
C ARG A 96 0.95 -5.78 0.33
N GLY A 97 1.59 -5.25 1.37
CA GLY A 97 1.18 -5.45 2.77
C GLY A 97 -0.23 -4.96 3.08
N PHE A 98 -0.79 -4.09 2.24
CA PHE A 98 -2.15 -3.57 2.33
C PHE A 98 -3.10 -4.11 1.26
N GLY A 99 -2.71 -5.16 0.53
CA GLY A 99 -3.58 -5.80 -0.45
C GLY A 99 -3.60 -5.14 -1.83
N TYR A 100 -2.69 -4.20 -2.10
CA TYR A 100 -2.62 -3.49 -3.38
C TYR A 100 -1.59 -4.11 -4.32
N LYS A 101 -2.03 -4.37 -5.55
CA LYS A 101 -1.22 -5.00 -6.60
C LYS A 101 -0.15 -4.07 -7.18
N PHE A 102 -0.44 -2.78 -7.30
CA PHE A 102 0.44 -1.79 -7.91
C PHE A 102 0.90 -0.77 -6.90
N ALA A 103 2.15 -0.32 -7.08
CA ALA A 103 2.75 0.78 -6.36
C ALA A 103 3.29 1.80 -7.36
N ALA A 104 3.11 3.08 -7.07
CA ALA A 104 3.60 4.17 -7.90
C ALA A 104 4.29 5.22 -7.03
N LEU A 105 5.36 5.82 -7.58
CA LEU A 105 6.04 6.95 -6.94
C LEU A 105 6.04 8.14 -7.86
N VAL A 106 5.48 9.25 -7.39
CA VAL A 106 5.49 10.57 -8.05
C VAL A 106 6.17 11.56 -7.10
N SER A 107 7.28 12.18 -7.51
CA SER A 107 8.07 13.06 -6.65
C SER A 107 8.35 12.49 -5.26
N ALA A 108 8.80 11.24 -5.20
CA ALA A 108 9.00 10.44 -3.98
C ALA A 108 7.74 10.14 -3.16
N THR A 109 6.56 10.58 -3.56
CA THR A 109 5.31 10.21 -2.87
C THR A 109 4.84 8.85 -3.33
N CYS A 110 4.73 7.90 -2.40
CA CYS A 110 4.23 6.55 -2.66
C CYS A 110 2.69 6.53 -2.68
N THR A 111 2.12 5.91 -3.70
CA THR A 111 0.70 5.63 -3.83
C THR A 111 0.49 4.18 -4.27
N CYS A 112 -0.66 3.59 -3.91
CA CYS A 112 -1.00 2.22 -4.24
C CYS A 112 -2.31 2.16 -5.01
N GLY A 113 -2.38 1.20 -5.93
CA GLY A 113 -3.54 0.97 -6.79
C GLY A 113 -3.83 -0.50 -6.98
N THR A 114 -5.09 -0.83 -7.24
CA THR A 114 -5.54 -2.20 -7.57
C THR A 114 -5.47 -2.45 -9.07
N GLN A 115 -5.47 -1.38 -9.86
CA GLN A 115 -5.49 -1.40 -11.32
C GLN A 115 -4.63 -0.28 -11.90
N LEU A 116 -4.19 -0.45 -13.14
CA LEU A 116 -3.60 0.61 -13.94
C LEU A 116 -4.63 1.09 -14.97
N PRO A 117 -4.78 2.41 -15.19
CA PRO A 117 -5.62 2.92 -16.26
C PRO A 117 -5.07 2.54 -17.64
N ASP A 118 -5.99 2.33 -18.57
CA ASP A 118 -5.65 2.16 -19.98
C ASP A 118 -5.02 3.43 -20.56
N GLY A 119 -4.12 3.26 -21.53
CA GLY A 119 -3.52 4.37 -22.27
C GLY A 119 -2.34 5.05 -21.57
N LEU A 120 -1.92 4.57 -20.39
CA LEU A 120 -0.64 4.96 -19.81
C LEU A 120 0.52 4.45 -20.67
N SER A 121 1.45 5.34 -21.01
CA SER A 121 2.64 5.02 -21.79
C SER A 121 3.90 5.15 -20.94
N ASP A 122 4.76 4.14 -21.03
CA ASP A 122 6.15 4.22 -20.56
C ASP A 122 6.93 5.25 -21.40
N GLY A 123 7.94 5.88 -20.80
CA GLY A 123 8.72 6.95 -21.42
C GLY A 123 8.53 8.34 -20.81
N GLY A 124 7.99 8.42 -19.59
CA GLY A 124 8.01 9.65 -18.80
C GLY A 124 9.41 10.07 -18.34
N THR A 125 9.48 11.18 -17.62
CA THR A 125 10.67 11.76 -17.00
C THR A 125 10.68 11.43 -15.50
N CYS A 126 11.32 10.33 -15.13
CA CYS A 126 11.50 9.94 -13.74
C CYS A 126 12.93 10.23 -13.27
N ASP A 127 13.24 11.49 -13.02
CA ASP A 127 14.57 11.97 -12.65
C ASP A 127 14.73 12.32 -11.17
N VAL A 128 13.64 12.24 -10.39
CA VAL A 128 13.68 12.52 -8.95
C VAL A 128 14.44 11.39 -8.24
N PRO A 129 15.59 11.68 -7.60
CA PRO A 129 16.34 10.67 -6.87
C PRO A 129 15.57 10.25 -5.62
N CYS A 130 15.63 8.96 -5.32
CA CYS A 130 14.98 8.40 -4.14
C CYS A 130 15.68 8.82 -2.84
N PRO A 131 14.95 9.21 -1.78
CA PRO A 131 15.55 9.60 -0.50
C PRO A 131 16.37 8.48 0.18
N GLY A 132 15.97 7.22 0.00
CA GLY A 132 16.64 6.06 0.60
C GLY A 132 17.82 5.53 -0.22
N ASP A 133 17.86 5.80 -1.53
CA ASP A 133 18.95 5.42 -2.42
C ASP A 133 18.95 6.33 -3.66
N ALA A 134 19.81 7.35 -3.66
CA ALA A 134 19.87 8.33 -4.74
C ALA A 134 20.29 7.76 -6.11
N ARG A 135 20.68 6.47 -6.18
CA ARG A 135 20.94 5.77 -7.46
C ARG A 135 19.65 5.25 -8.11
N GLN A 136 18.54 5.27 -7.38
CA GLN A 136 17.22 4.89 -7.85
C GLN A 136 16.36 6.15 -8.07
N THR A 137 15.37 6.00 -8.94
CA THR A 137 14.43 7.07 -9.32
C THR A 137 13.08 6.83 -8.67
N CYS A 138 12.48 7.88 -8.09
CA CYS A 138 11.22 7.83 -7.35
C CYS A 138 10.15 8.71 -8.02
N GLY A 139 10.07 8.61 -9.35
CA GLY A 139 9.14 9.38 -10.18
C GLY A 139 9.74 10.66 -10.74
N GLY A 140 8.85 11.51 -11.25
CA GLY A 140 9.09 12.87 -11.72
C GLY A 140 8.10 13.84 -11.09
N ALA A 141 8.00 15.04 -11.67
CA ALA A 141 7.01 16.04 -11.25
C ALA A 141 5.57 15.50 -11.40
N GLU A 142 5.23 14.99 -12.58
CA GLU A 142 3.91 14.42 -12.90
C GLU A 142 3.98 12.94 -13.30
N ASP A 143 5.19 12.39 -13.35
CA ASP A 143 5.49 11.07 -13.91
C ASP A 143 5.75 10.08 -12.79
N ALA A 144 5.37 8.82 -12.99
CA ALA A 144 5.49 7.79 -11.96
C ALA A 144 6.43 6.65 -12.34
N VAL A 145 7.26 6.24 -11.39
CA VAL A 145 7.84 4.89 -11.43
C VAL A 145 6.79 3.92 -10.88
N VAL A 146 6.42 2.93 -11.69
CA VAL A 146 5.39 1.95 -11.32
C VAL A 146 6.01 0.56 -11.11
N MET A 147 5.65 -0.06 -9.99
CA MET A 147 5.97 -1.44 -9.63
C MET A 147 4.69 -2.27 -9.62
N VAL A 148 4.76 -3.53 -10.05
CA VAL A 148 3.67 -4.50 -9.96
C VAL A 148 4.10 -5.71 -9.15
N ASP A 149 3.15 -6.21 -8.35
CA ASP A 149 3.23 -7.50 -7.72
C ASP A 149 2.66 -8.60 -8.63
N PRO A 150 3.49 -9.53 -9.15
CA PRO A 150 3.00 -10.59 -10.04
C PRO A 150 2.26 -11.71 -9.31
N THR A 151 2.22 -11.72 -7.98
CA THR A 151 1.50 -12.76 -7.20
C THR A 151 -0.01 -12.54 -7.19
N TYR A 152 -0.45 -11.31 -7.48
CA TYR A 152 -1.87 -10.99 -7.64
C TYR A 152 -2.36 -11.43 -9.01
N ALA A 153 -3.61 -11.89 -9.06
CA ALA A 153 -4.27 -12.23 -10.32
C ALA A 153 -4.24 -11.05 -11.31
N ALA A 154 -4.20 -11.37 -12.61
CA ALA A 154 -4.27 -10.37 -13.66
C ALA A 154 -5.61 -9.59 -13.57
N SER A 155 -5.59 -8.29 -13.88
CA SER A 155 -6.73 -7.40 -13.62
C SER A 155 -7.96 -7.75 -14.47
N ASP A 156 -7.75 -8.39 -15.62
CA ASP A 156 -8.78 -8.97 -16.48
C ASP A 156 -9.43 -10.23 -15.87
N GLN A 157 -8.72 -10.95 -15.00
CA GLN A 157 -9.23 -12.13 -14.30
C GLN A 157 -10.06 -11.76 -13.06
N VAL A 158 -9.88 -10.54 -12.53
CA VAL A 158 -10.65 -10.00 -11.39
C VAL A 158 -11.19 -8.63 -11.77
N PRO A 159 -12.15 -8.56 -12.72
CA PRO A 159 -12.72 -7.29 -13.14
C PRO A 159 -13.54 -6.65 -12.01
N PRO A 160 -13.59 -5.30 -11.93
CA PRO A 160 -14.48 -4.62 -11.01
C PRO A 160 -15.93 -5.04 -11.26
N SER A 161 -16.66 -5.26 -10.18
CA SER A 161 -18.08 -5.60 -10.15
C SER A 161 -18.80 -4.65 -9.20
N PRO A 162 -20.11 -4.36 -9.41
CA PRO A 162 -20.89 -3.62 -8.44
C PRO A 162 -20.95 -4.27 -7.04
N SER A 163 -20.69 -5.57 -6.96
CA SER A 163 -20.67 -6.34 -5.71
C SER A 163 -19.87 -7.64 -5.87
N ASN A 164 -19.11 -8.05 -4.86
CA ASN A 164 -18.40 -9.32 -4.83
C ASN A 164 -18.38 -9.95 -3.42
N PRO A 165 -19.42 -10.73 -3.05
CA PRO A 165 -19.52 -11.33 -1.72
C PRO A 165 -18.50 -12.43 -1.47
N THR A 166 -17.99 -13.08 -2.52
CA THR A 166 -16.96 -14.12 -2.38
C THR A 166 -15.64 -13.53 -1.90
N VAL A 167 -15.22 -12.38 -2.45
CA VAL A 167 -14.03 -11.67 -2.00
C VAL A 167 -14.26 -11.04 -0.62
N ALA A 168 -15.44 -10.43 -0.40
CA ALA A 168 -15.78 -9.82 0.88
C ALA A 168 -15.71 -10.80 2.07
N ALA A 169 -16.01 -12.09 1.83
CA ALA A 169 -15.92 -13.13 2.86
C ALA A 169 -14.48 -13.34 3.41
N TYR A 170 -13.45 -12.86 2.71
CA TYR A 170 -12.06 -12.91 3.17
C TYR A 170 -11.64 -11.69 3.99
N TYR A 171 -12.46 -10.64 4.07
CA TYR A 171 -12.16 -9.50 4.91
C TYR A 171 -12.08 -9.89 6.38
N GLN A 172 -11.08 -9.32 7.06
CA GLN A 172 -10.84 -9.55 8.47
C GLN A 172 -11.05 -8.26 9.25
N TYR A 173 -11.65 -8.37 10.43
CA TYR A 173 -11.85 -7.23 11.30
C TYR A 173 -10.51 -6.79 11.92
N LEU A 174 -10.04 -5.60 11.52
CA LEU A 174 -8.77 -5.03 11.99
C LEU A 174 -8.91 -4.23 13.30
N GLY A 175 -10.08 -3.68 13.60
CA GLY A 175 -10.33 -2.91 14.82
C GLY A 175 -11.19 -1.66 14.61
N CYS A 176 -11.41 -0.91 15.70
CA CYS A 176 -12.01 0.42 15.67
C CYS A 176 -10.90 1.48 15.68
N PHE A 177 -10.92 2.36 14.69
CA PHE A 177 -9.94 3.45 14.56
C PHE A 177 -10.61 4.79 14.85
N ASN A 178 -9.91 5.67 15.56
CA ASN A 178 -10.39 7.02 15.84
C ASN A 178 -9.93 7.94 14.71
N LEU A 179 -10.87 8.35 13.86
CA LEU A 179 -10.65 9.36 12.83
C LEU A 179 -11.23 10.68 13.35
N ASP A 180 -10.39 11.69 13.53
CA ASP A 180 -10.85 13.04 13.84
C ASP A 180 -11.33 13.75 12.57
N MET A 181 -12.30 14.67 12.70
CA MET A 181 -13.03 15.31 11.58
C MET A 181 -12.18 16.10 10.57
N ARG A 182 -10.85 16.10 10.70
CA ARG A 182 -9.90 16.66 9.73
C ARG A 182 -9.10 15.60 8.96
N HIS A 183 -9.34 14.32 9.23
CA HIS A 183 -8.52 13.23 8.71
C HIS A 183 -9.42 12.07 8.28
N GLU A 184 -9.33 11.76 6.99
CA GLU A 184 -10.02 10.64 6.36
C GLU A 184 -9.10 9.40 6.44
N PHE A 185 -9.67 8.20 6.31
CA PHE A 185 -8.84 7.05 5.94
C PHE A 185 -8.06 7.44 4.67
N PRO A 186 -6.81 6.97 4.48
CA PRO A 186 -5.98 7.36 3.33
C PRO A 186 -6.45 6.79 1.99
N ILE A 187 -7.71 6.35 1.90
CA ILE A 187 -8.41 6.07 0.64
C ILE A 187 -9.20 7.34 0.31
N GLU A 188 -8.71 8.12 -0.65
CA GLU A 188 -9.35 9.38 -1.08
C GLU A 188 -10.43 9.16 -2.17
N ASP A 189 -10.94 7.91 -2.35
CA ASP A 189 -11.94 7.62 -3.39
C ASP A 189 -13.38 7.88 -2.94
N GLN A 190 -13.91 9.03 -3.32
CA GLN A 190 -15.31 9.39 -3.07
C GLN A 190 -16.31 8.44 -3.75
N ARG A 191 -15.94 7.75 -4.83
CA ARG A 191 -16.83 6.77 -5.50
C ARG A 191 -17.10 5.56 -4.61
N ALA A 192 -16.15 5.23 -3.74
CA ALA A 192 -16.25 4.13 -2.78
C ALA A 192 -16.91 4.53 -1.46
N THR A 193 -17.37 5.78 -1.32
CA THR A 193 -18.05 6.28 -0.13
C THR A 193 -19.56 6.23 -0.34
N GLN A 194 -20.21 5.17 0.16
CA GLN A 194 -21.64 4.92 -0.02
C GLN A 194 -22.36 4.80 1.32
N LEU A 195 -23.52 5.45 1.45
CA LEU A 195 -24.43 5.20 2.57
C LEU A 195 -25.14 3.87 2.34
N VAL A 196 -24.93 2.91 3.24
CA VAL A 196 -25.51 1.56 3.16
C VAL A 196 -26.36 1.27 4.40
N GLN A 197 -27.27 0.31 4.28
CA GLN A 197 -28.17 -0.08 5.37
C GLN A 197 -27.48 -0.94 6.43
N ASP A 198 -26.51 -1.75 6.01
CA ASP A 198 -25.71 -2.62 6.86
C ASP A 198 -24.26 -2.69 6.37
N ILE A 199 -23.38 -3.20 7.23
CA ILE A 199 -21.94 -3.23 6.96
C ILE A 199 -21.55 -4.28 5.91
N ASP A 200 -22.34 -5.35 5.75
CA ASP A 200 -22.07 -6.40 4.76
C ASP A 200 -22.25 -5.86 3.33
N ALA A 201 -23.26 -5.00 3.13
CA ALA A 201 -23.44 -4.27 1.88
C ALA A 201 -22.23 -3.38 1.54
N CYS A 202 -21.62 -2.74 2.55
CA CYS A 202 -20.37 -1.99 2.35
C CYS A 202 -19.24 -2.91 1.89
N PHE A 203 -19.04 -4.04 2.59
CA PHE A 203 -17.98 -4.99 2.29
C PHE A 203 -18.09 -5.56 0.89
N ASN A 204 -19.29 -5.98 0.50
CA ASN A 204 -19.55 -6.55 -0.82
C ASN A 204 -19.28 -5.55 -1.95
N LEU A 205 -19.68 -4.28 -1.76
CA LEU A 205 -19.46 -3.21 -2.73
C LEU A 205 -17.97 -2.88 -2.87
N CYS A 206 -17.27 -2.69 -1.75
CA CYS A 206 -15.83 -2.41 -1.73
C CYS A 206 -15.02 -3.56 -2.36
N ALA A 207 -15.35 -4.81 -2.02
CA ALA A 207 -14.74 -5.99 -2.61
C ALA A 207 -15.04 -6.09 -4.11
N GLY A 208 -16.25 -5.70 -4.54
CA GLY A 208 -16.62 -5.61 -5.95
C GLY A 208 -15.74 -4.62 -6.71
N MET A 209 -15.44 -3.47 -6.12
CA MET A 209 -14.53 -2.47 -6.69
C MET A 209 -13.04 -2.84 -6.54
N GLY A 210 -12.73 -3.98 -5.92
CA GLY A 210 -11.37 -4.49 -5.74
C GLY A 210 -10.62 -3.86 -4.58
N TYR A 211 -11.29 -3.12 -3.69
CA TYR A 211 -10.62 -2.53 -2.53
C TYR A 211 -10.16 -3.62 -1.56
N PRO A 212 -8.92 -3.59 -1.08
CA PRO A 212 -8.46 -4.56 -0.08
C PRO A 212 -8.89 -4.19 1.34
N LEU A 213 -9.27 -2.93 1.56
CA LEU A 213 -9.64 -2.39 2.86
C LEU A 213 -10.97 -1.66 2.78
N VAL A 214 -11.73 -1.73 3.87
CA VAL A 214 -13.05 -1.11 4.00
C VAL A 214 -13.22 -0.61 5.43
N HIS A 215 -13.88 0.53 5.59
CA HIS A 215 -14.26 1.06 6.89
C HIS A 215 -15.70 1.57 6.84
N GLY A 216 -16.35 1.59 8.00
CA GLY A 216 -17.68 2.17 8.18
C GLY A 216 -17.68 3.16 9.32
N SER A 217 -18.49 4.21 9.20
CA SER A 217 -18.79 5.16 10.26
C SER A 217 -20.32 5.36 10.33
N ALA A 218 -20.82 5.80 11.49
CA ALA A 218 -22.23 6.14 11.61
C ALA A 218 -22.55 7.35 10.71
N ALA A 219 -23.69 7.31 10.02
CA ALA A 219 -24.21 8.48 9.33
C ALA A 219 -24.46 9.58 10.37
N GLY A 220 -23.86 10.75 10.14
CA GLY A 220 -24.02 11.95 10.99
C GLY A 220 -25.42 12.55 10.93
#